data_AF-A0A1U8KNK6-F1
#
_entry.id   AF-A0A1U8KNK6-F1
#
_cell.length_a   1.000
_cell.length_b   1.000
_cell.length_c   1.000
_cell.angle_alpha   90.00
_cell.angle_beta   90.00
_cell.angle_gamma   90.00
#
_symmetry.space_group_name_H-M   'P 1'
#
loop_
_entity.id
_entity.type
_entity.pdbx_description
1 polymer ?
#
loop_
_entity_poly.entity_id
_entity_poly.type
_entity_poly.pdbx_seq_one_letter_code
_entity_poly.pdbx_strand_id
1 'polypeptide(L)'
;MGRPVTTYSWKKRNVMEKSLMCHQCQRNDKGRVIECKTCRRERYCVRCIKWYPGMSQDAIANACPVCRDNCNCIACLRKDGSTMKLARNLHLKFTDDEQVQHSKYLLQCLLPHIEQLSQEQIKEKVIEAKIQDMFSSLRSGRKCLLFLQCKSVFLLLVAFYVV
;
A
#
# COMPACT_ATOMS: atom_id res chain seq x y z
N MET A 1 53.03 26.33 21.54
CA MET A 1 51.73 26.46 20.83
C MET A 1 51.66 25.35 19.78
N GLY A 2 51.04 24.22 20.13
CA GLY A 2 50.92 23.06 19.24
C GLY A 2 49.71 23.19 18.33
N ARG A 3 49.89 22.99 17.01
CA ARG A 3 48.78 22.91 16.06
C ARG A 3 48.19 21.49 16.11
N PRO A 4 46.86 21.31 16.28
CA PRO A 4 46.25 20.00 16.15
C PRO A 4 46.27 19.57 14.68
N VAL A 5 46.94 18.46 14.40
CA VAL A 5 46.85 17.75 13.12
C VAL A 5 45.50 17.02 13.11
N THR A 6 44.56 17.53 12.34
CA THR A 6 43.27 16.86 12.10
C THR A 6 43.33 16.07 10.80
N THR A 7 43.85 14.85 10.85
CA THR A 7 43.73 13.89 9.73
C THR A 7 42.33 13.28 9.72
N TYR A 8 41.32 14.09 9.39
CA TYR A 8 40.00 13.55 9.03
C TYR A 8 40.14 12.87 7.66
N SER A 9 40.43 11.57 7.71
CA SER A 9 40.41 10.67 6.56
C SER A 9 38.98 10.60 6.02
N TRP A 10 38.73 11.31 4.93
CA TRP A 10 37.53 11.12 4.11
C TRP A 10 37.62 9.71 3.52
N LYS A 11 37.07 8.71 4.21
CA LYS A 11 36.86 7.38 3.63
C LYS A 11 35.96 7.56 2.40
N LYS A 12 36.57 7.56 1.22
CA LYS A 12 35.92 7.32 -0.08
C LYS A 12 35.18 5.99 0.03
N ARG A 13 33.91 6.00 0.43
CA ARG A 13 33.00 4.86 0.21
C ARG A 13 32.56 4.90 -1.25
N ASN A 14 33.40 4.34 -2.10
CA ASN A 14 33.08 4.08 -3.50
C ASN A 14 33.24 2.59 -3.79
N VAL A 15 32.40 1.80 -3.10
CA VAL A 15 31.96 0.50 -3.58
C VAL A 15 30.45 0.59 -3.53
N MET A 16 29.78 0.45 -4.67
CA MET A 16 28.35 0.12 -4.68
C MET A 16 28.22 -1.21 -3.96
N GLU A 17 28.10 -1.16 -2.64
CA GLU A 17 27.89 -2.33 -1.81
C GLU A 17 26.53 -2.88 -2.23
N LYS A 18 26.57 -3.89 -3.11
CA LYS A 18 25.38 -4.62 -3.49
C LYS A 18 24.78 -5.08 -2.17
N SER A 19 23.59 -4.56 -1.84
CA SER A 19 22.80 -5.09 -0.74
C SER A 19 22.85 -6.63 -0.84
N LEU A 20 22.73 -7.36 0.28
CA LEU A 20 22.56 -8.82 0.30
C LEU A 20 21.10 -9.26 0.55
N MET A 21 20.19 -8.29 0.69
CA MET A 21 18.79 -8.52 1.03
C MET A 21 17.90 -8.74 -0.21
N CYS A 22 16.86 -9.56 -0.06
CA CYS A 22 15.76 -9.63 -1.00
C CYS A 22 15.03 -8.27 -1.04
N HIS A 23 14.81 -7.73 -2.22
CA HIS A 23 14.14 -6.45 -2.42
C HIS A 23 12.73 -6.41 -1.80
N GLN A 24 11.94 -7.47 -1.97
CA GLN A 24 10.55 -7.52 -1.49
C GLN A 24 10.44 -7.60 0.04
N CYS A 25 11.19 -8.51 0.68
CA CYS A 25 11.04 -8.79 2.11
C CYS A 25 12.14 -8.21 2.98
N GLN A 26 13.17 -7.61 2.38
CA GLN A 26 14.34 -7.05 3.04
C GLN A 26 15.06 -8.05 3.98
N ARG A 27 15.06 -9.35 3.61
CA ARG A 27 15.78 -10.41 4.33
C ARG A 27 16.80 -11.13 3.45
N ASN A 28 17.85 -11.67 4.07
CA ASN A 28 18.93 -12.43 3.43
C ASN A 28 18.98 -13.91 3.90
N ASP A 29 18.18 -14.30 4.88
CA ASP A 29 18.13 -15.63 5.49
C ASP A 29 17.40 -16.69 4.65
N LYS A 30 16.77 -16.29 3.53
CA LYS A 30 15.81 -17.13 2.79
C LYS A 30 16.43 -18.05 1.72
N GLY A 31 17.73 -18.35 1.79
CA GLY A 31 18.42 -19.28 0.89
C GLY A 31 18.51 -18.75 -0.55
N ARG A 32 18.01 -19.52 -1.53
CA ARG A 32 18.13 -19.19 -2.96
C ARG A 32 17.49 -17.85 -3.31
N VAL A 33 18.29 -16.97 -3.91
CA VAL A 33 17.89 -15.67 -4.44
C VAL A 33 18.18 -15.59 -5.93
N ILE A 34 17.39 -14.78 -6.62
CA ILE A 34 17.52 -14.52 -8.06
C ILE A 34 17.91 -13.07 -8.25
N GLU A 35 19.09 -12.84 -8.83
CA GLU A 35 19.60 -11.50 -9.16
C GLU A 35 19.14 -11.07 -10.56
N CYS A 36 18.74 -9.81 -10.66
CA CYS A 36 18.38 -9.18 -11.92
C CYS A 36 19.63 -8.89 -12.76
N LYS A 37 19.71 -9.42 -13.99
CA LYS A 37 20.80 -9.18 -14.94
C LYS A 37 20.73 -7.78 -15.55
N THR A 38 19.54 -7.20 -15.73
CA THR A 38 19.36 -5.83 -16.25
C THR A 38 19.94 -4.77 -15.30
N CYS A 39 19.48 -4.72 -14.04
CA CYS A 39 19.94 -3.67 -13.12
C CYS A 39 21.12 -4.07 -12.25
N ARG A 40 21.41 -5.38 -12.11
CA ARG A 40 22.46 -5.96 -11.24
C ARG A 40 22.46 -5.46 -9.79
N ARG A 41 21.32 -4.92 -9.36
CA ARG A 41 21.10 -4.26 -8.07
C ARG A 41 20.06 -5.01 -7.26
N GLU A 42 18.96 -5.35 -7.90
CA GLU A 42 17.83 -5.98 -7.23
C GLU A 42 17.89 -7.50 -7.30
N ARG A 43 17.42 -8.13 -6.22
CA ARG A 43 17.24 -9.58 -6.15
C ARG A 43 16.02 -9.99 -5.34
N TYR A 44 15.53 -11.19 -5.61
CA TYR A 44 14.32 -11.72 -5.00
C TYR A 44 14.55 -13.14 -4.49
N CYS A 45 14.13 -13.43 -3.27
CA CYS A 45 14.07 -14.81 -2.80
C CYS A 45 12.92 -15.55 -3.52
N VAL A 46 13.05 -16.87 -3.68
CA VAL A 46 12.06 -17.71 -4.39
C VAL A 46 10.64 -17.55 -3.82
N ARG A 47 10.51 -17.34 -2.50
CA ARG A 47 9.21 -17.11 -1.86
C ARG A 47 8.56 -15.80 -2.30
N CYS A 48 9.36 -14.74 -2.49
CA CYS A 48 8.85 -13.44 -2.92
C CYS A 48 8.51 -13.38 -4.40
N ILE A 49 9.12 -14.25 -5.22
CA ILE A 49 8.79 -14.36 -6.65
C ILE A 49 7.34 -14.81 -6.86
N LYS A 50 6.79 -15.61 -5.93
CA LYS A 50 5.39 -16.07 -5.99
C LYS A 50 4.35 -14.94 -6.02
N TRP A 51 4.74 -13.71 -5.65
CA TRP A 51 3.90 -12.50 -5.75
C TRP A 51 3.67 -12.02 -7.19
N TYR A 52 4.32 -12.65 -8.16
CA TYR A 52 4.31 -12.25 -9.57
C TYR A 52 3.85 -13.44 -10.44
N PRO A 53 2.55 -13.77 -10.45
CA PRO A 53 2.01 -14.84 -11.28
C PRO A 53 2.30 -14.54 -12.77
N GLY A 54 2.83 -15.52 -13.50
CA GLY A 54 3.23 -15.37 -14.91
C GLY A 54 4.69 -14.95 -15.12
N MET A 55 5.45 -14.61 -14.07
CA MET A 55 6.90 -14.43 -14.18
C MET A 55 7.67 -15.65 -13.70
N SER A 56 8.35 -16.32 -14.63
CA SER A 56 9.31 -17.37 -14.31
C SER A 56 10.54 -16.81 -13.59
N GLN A 57 11.28 -17.69 -12.94
CA GLN A 57 12.56 -17.36 -12.30
C GLN A 57 13.54 -16.71 -13.29
N ASP A 58 13.61 -17.25 -14.52
CA ASP A 58 14.43 -16.70 -15.59
C ASP A 58 13.91 -15.36 -16.09
N ALA A 59 12.59 -15.16 -16.14
CA ALA A 59 12.01 -13.87 -16.50
C ALA A 59 12.43 -12.77 -15.51
N ILE A 60 12.41 -13.07 -14.20
CA ILE A 60 12.88 -12.16 -13.14
C ILE A 60 14.39 -11.97 -13.18
N ALA A 61 15.15 -13.03 -13.44
CA ALA A 61 16.59 -12.96 -13.62
C ALA A 61 16.96 -12.08 -14.81
N ASN A 62 16.19 -12.14 -15.91
CA ASN A 62 16.39 -11.30 -17.07
C ASN A 62 16.05 -9.84 -16.73
N ALA A 63 14.83 -9.57 -16.26
CA ALA A 63 14.40 -8.24 -15.84
C ALA A 63 13.45 -8.31 -14.63
N CYS A 64 13.85 -7.71 -13.52
CA CYS A 64 13.09 -7.77 -12.27
C CYS A 64 11.84 -6.88 -12.28
N PRO A 65 10.92 -7.07 -11.31
CA PRO A 65 9.73 -6.26 -11.19
C PRO A 65 9.96 -4.74 -11.15
N VAL A 66 11.06 -4.27 -10.53
CA VAL A 66 11.42 -2.84 -10.54
C VAL A 66 11.76 -2.36 -11.95
N CYS A 67 12.54 -3.14 -12.71
CA CYS A 67 12.90 -2.80 -14.09
C CYS A 67 11.72 -2.88 -15.06
N ARG A 68 10.65 -3.58 -14.69
CA ARG A 68 9.42 -3.71 -15.46
C ARG A 68 8.30 -2.81 -14.94
N ASP A 69 8.61 -1.90 -14.01
CA ASP A 69 7.66 -0.98 -13.39
C ASP A 69 6.41 -1.66 -12.79
N ASN A 70 6.55 -2.92 -12.36
CA ASN A 70 5.45 -3.69 -11.78
C ASN A 70 5.75 -4.19 -10.35
N CYS A 71 6.79 -3.65 -9.71
CA CYS A 71 7.14 -4.02 -8.34
C CYS A 71 6.05 -3.56 -7.35
N ASN A 72 5.51 -4.51 -6.59
CA ASN A 72 4.47 -4.26 -5.58
C ASN A 72 5.02 -4.16 -4.15
N CYS A 73 6.33 -3.95 -4.00
CA CYS A 73 6.94 -3.82 -2.68
C CYS A 73 6.48 -2.54 -1.98
N ILE A 74 6.28 -2.56 -0.65
CA ILE A 74 5.82 -1.38 0.11
C ILE A 74 6.72 -0.16 -0.14
N ALA A 75 8.04 -0.35 -0.16
CA ALA A 75 8.99 0.73 -0.42
C ALA A 75 8.87 1.32 -1.84
N CYS A 76 8.52 0.49 -2.81
CA CYS A 76 8.35 0.84 -4.22
C CYS A 76 7.06 1.60 -4.41
N LEU A 77 5.95 1.07 -3.88
CA LEU A 77 4.64 1.70 -3.92
C LEU A 77 4.64 3.09 -3.26
N ARG A 78 5.37 3.25 -2.15
CA ARG A 78 5.53 4.56 -1.48
C ARG A 78 6.35 5.56 -2.29
N LYS A 79 7.33 5.09 -3.07
CA LYS A 79 8.16 5.95 -3.93
C LYS A 79 7.48 6.28 -5.26
N ASP A 80 6.70 5.34 -5.79
CA ASP A 80 6.08 5.44 -7.10
C ASP A 80 4.80 6.29 -7.11
N GLY A 81 4.26 6.66 -5.94
CA GLY A 81 3.05 7.48 -5.81
C GLY A 81 1.98 6.98 -6.77
N SER A 82 1.46 5.78 -6.52
CA SER A 82 0.71 4.90 -7.44
C SER A 82 -0.19 5.60 -8.48
N THR A 83 -0.83 6.72 -8.13
CA THR A 83 -1.64 7.56 -9.03
C THR A 83 -0.84 8.27 -10.12
N MET A 84 0.34 8.82 -9.81
CA MET A 84 1.16 9.66 -10.70
C MET A 84 1.92 8.88 -11.77
N LYS A 85 2.18 7.59 -11.55
CA LYS A 85 2.87 6.72 -12.51
C LYS A 85 1.89 6.04 -13.47
N LEU A 86 0.70 5.65 -12.99
CA LEU A 86 -0.38 5.14 -13.84
C LEU A 86 -0.81 6.19 -14.87
N ALA A 87 -0.99 7.45 -14.45
CA ALA A 87 -1.29 8.57 -15.34
C ALA A 87 -0.19 8.82 -16.39
N ARG A 88 1.10 8.69 -16.01
CA ARG A 88 2.23 8.86 -16.93
C ARG A 88 2.42 7.70 -17.90
N ASN A 89 2.24 6.46 -17.43
CA ASN A 89 2.46 5.25 -18.22
C ASN A 89 1.32 4.97 -19.19
N LEU A 90 0.08 5.34 -18.86
CA LEU A 90 -1.05 5.15 -19.75
C LEU A 90 -1.10 6.19 -20.89
N HIS A 91 -0.31 7.27 -20.83
CA HIS A 91 -0.29 8.33 -21.85
C HIS A 91 -1.70 8.78 -22.27
N LEU A 92 -2.68 8.68 -21.36
CA LEU A 92 -4.07 9.04 -21.62
C LEU A 92 -4.14 10.56 -21.62
N LYS A 93 -3.91 11.14 -22.79
CA LYS A 93 -4.20 12.55 -23.06
C LYS A 93 -5.71 12.66 -23.23
N PHE A 94 -6.43 12.78 -22.13
CA PHE A 94 -7.80 13.24 -22.18
C PHE A 94 -7.80 14.74 -22.47
N THR A 95 -8.71 15.18 -23.33
CA THR A 95 -9.09 16.59 -23.39
C THR A 95 -9.80 16.99 -22.10
N ASP A 96 -9.81 18.29 -21.77
CA ASP A 96 -10.51 18.79 -20.58
C ASP A 96 -11.99 18.37 -20.58
N ASP A 97 -12.62 18.36 -21.77
CA ASP A 97 -14.00 17.93 -21.94
C ASP A 97 -14.20 16.42 -21.66
N GLU A 98 -13.30 15.57 -22.14
CA GLU A 98 -13.35 14.12 -21.87
C GLU A 98 -13.14 13.83 -20.38
N GLN A 99 -12.27 14.59 -19.71
CA GLN A 99 -12.06 14.46 -18.27
C GLN A 99 -13.31 14.85 -17.48
N VAL A 100 -14.00 15.92 -17.88
CA VAL A 100 -15.27 16.34 -17.27
C VAL A 100 -16.35 15.29 -17.48
N GLN A 101 -16.49 14.73 -18.69
CA GLN A 101 -17.48 13.67 -18.96
C GLN A 101 -17.18 12.40 -18.16
N HIS A 102 -15.91 12.00 -18.08
CA HIS A 102 -15.52 10.83 -17.28
C HIS A 102 -15.79 11.05 -15.79
N SER A 103 -15.48 12.23 -15.28
CA SER A 103 -15.76 12.59 -13.88
C SER A 103 -17.27 12.59 -13.58
N LYS A 104 -18.08 13.12 -14.51
CA LYS A 104 -19.55 13.09 -14.39
C LYS A 104 -20.08 11.66 -14.39
N TYR A 105 -19.58 10.81 -15.28
CA TYR A 105 -19.94 9.39 -15.33
C TYR A 105 -19.58 8.68 -14.02
N LEU A 106 -18.36 8.86 -13.51
CA LEU A 106 -17.93 8.29 -12.23
C LEU A 106 -18.83 8.74 -11.08
N LEU A 107 -19.15 10.03 -11.00
CA LEU A 107 -20.07 10.55 -9.99
C LEU A 107 -21.45 9.91 -10.10
N GLN A 108 -22.00 9.76 -11.31
CA GLN A 108 -23.28 9.10 -11.52
C GLN A 108 -23.28 7.64 -11.06
N CYS A 109 -22.19 6.91 -11.33
CA CYS A 109 -22.04 5.52 -10.87
C CYS A 109 -21.90 5.43 -9.34
N LEU A 110 -21.15 6.35 -8.72
CA LEU A 110 -20.85 6.30 -7.29
C LEU A 110 -21.96 6.87 -6.41
N LEU A 111 -22.71 7.85 -6.92
CA LEU A 111 -23.77 8.54 -6.18
C LEU A 111 -24.74 7.59 -5.45
N PRO A 112 -25.35 6.57 -6.08
CA PRO A 112 -26.28 5.68 -5.37
C PRO A 112 -25.61 4.93 -4.21
N HIS A 113 -24.34 4.58 -4.34
CA HIS A 113 -23.59 3.91 -3.28
C HIS A 113 -23.25 4.85 -2.13
N ILE A 114 -22.89 6.10 -2.44
CA ILE A 114 -22.62 7.12 -1.42
C ILE A 114 -23.91 7.46 -0.65
N GLU A 115 -25.04 7.55 -1.34
CA GLU A 115 -26.35 7.76 -0.72
C GLU A 115 -26.72 6.59 0.19
N GLN A 116 -26.53 5.35 -0.26
CA GLN A 116 -26.77 4.16 0.56
C GLN A 116 -25.91 4.17 1.83
N LEU A 117 -24.60 4.43 1.71
CA LEU A 117 -23.69 4.52 2.85
C LEU A 117 -24.10 5.62 3.83
N SER A 118 -24.52 6.78 3.31
CA SER A 118 -25.03 7.87 4.15
C SER A 118 -26.25 7.45 4.97
N GLN A 119 -27.20 6.75 4.34
CA GLN A 119 -28.38 6.24 5.04
C GLN A 119 -28.04 5.18 6.08
N GLU A 120 -27.11 4.29 5.79
CA GLU A 120 -26.60 3.29 6.74
C GLU A 120 -25.93 3.96 7.96
N GLN A 121 -25.10 4.98 7.72
CA GLN A 121 -24.46 5.75 8.79
C GLN A 121 -25.46 6.51 9.67
N ILE A 122 -26.50 7.09 9.09
CA ILE A 122 -27.56 7.77 9.88
C ILE A 122 -28.27 6.77 10.79
N LYS A 123 -28.63 5.59 10.26
CA LYS A 123 -29.27 4.51 11.03
C LYS A 123 -28.37 4.03 12.17
N GLU A 124 -27.08 3.84 11.90
CA GLU A 124 -26.10 3.43 12.92
C GLU A 124 -26.03 4.46 14.05
N LYS A 125 -25.90 5.75 13.73
CA LYS A 125 -25.85 6.83 14.73
C LYS A 125 -27.08 6.87 15.62
N VAL A 126 -28.29 6.65 15.07
CA VAL A 126 -29.53 6.60 15.86
C VAL A 126 -29.52 5.40 16.82
N ILE A 127 -29.01 4.25 16.39
CA ILE A 127 -28.89 3.07 17.24
C ILE A 127 -27.86 3.31 18.35
N GLU A 128 -26.69 3.86 18.03
CA GLU A 128 -25.66 4.20 19.01
C GLU A 128 -26.16 5.19 20.07
N ALA A 129 -26.92 6.21 19.68
CA ALA A 129 -27.53 7.17 20.61
C ALA A 129 -28.53 6.51 21.56
N LYS A 130 -29.45 5.67 21.03
CA LYS A 130 -30.41 4.92 21.87
C LYS A 130 -29.71 4.01 22.87
N ILE A 131 -28.64 3.35 22.43
CA ILE A 131 -27.83 2.50 23.30
C ILE A 131 -27.19 3.34 24.41
N GLN A 132 -26.60 4.50 24.08
CA GLN A 132 -26.01 5.41 25.07
C GLN A 132 -27.04 5.91 26.09
N ASP A 133 -28.26 6.25 25.65
CA ASP A 133 -29.36 6.67 26.52
C ASP A 133 -29.86 5.53 27.43
N MET A 134 -29.89 4.30 26.93
CA MET A 134 -30.19 3.12 27.75
C MET A 134 -29.09 2.84 28.78
N PHE A 135 -27.82 3.05 28.44
CA PHE A 135 -26.71 2.89 29.37
C PHE A 135 -26.63 4.01 30.43
N SER A 136 -27.05 5.23 30.09
CA SER A 136 -27.10 6.34 31.04
C SER A 136 -28.25 6.19 32.05
N SER A 137 -29.34 5.53 31.65
CA SER A 137 -30.50 5.20 32.51
C SER A 137 -30.33 3.91 33.33
N LEU A 138 -29.57 2.92 32.86
CA LEU A 138 -29.25 1.67 33.58
C LEU A 138 -27.97 1.81 34.44
N ARG A 139 -28.02 2.68 35.45
CA ARG A 139 -26.94 2.86 36.45
C ARG A 139 -26.90 1.75 37.51
N SER A 140 -27.17 0.50 37.14
CA SER A 140 -26.93 -0.65 38.01
C SER A 140 -26.44 -1.88 37.23
N GLY A 141 -25.13 -2.06 37.27
CA GLY A 141 -24.46 -3.36 37.31
C GLY A 141 -24.85 -4.43 36.30
N ARG A 142 -24.34 -4.31 35.05
CA ARG A 142 -23.74 -5.42 34.27
C ARG A 142 -23.26 -4.86 32.93
N LYS A 143 -21.94 -4.75 32.74
CA LYS A 143 -21.31 -4.41 31.46
C LYS A 143 -21.58 -5.56 30.48
N CYS A 144 -22.64 -5.46 29.69
CA CYS A 144 -22.96 -6.46 28.68
C CYS A 144 -22.10 -6.23 27.43
N LEU A 145 -21.36 -7.26 27.03
CA LEU A 145 -20.34 -7.33 25.97
C LEU A 145 -20.87 -7.15 24.52
N LEU A 146 -21.87 -6.31 24.29
CA LEU A 146 -22.48 -6.13 22.96
C LEU A 146 -21.80 -5.08 22.06
N PHE A 147 -20.68 -4.49 22.48
CA PHE A 147 -20.05 -3.37 21.77
C PHE A 147 -19.09 -3.72 20.61
N LEU A 148 -18.82 -5.01 20.32
CA LEU A 148 -17.84 -5.39 19.28
C LEU A 148 -18.40 -5.90 17.95
N GLN A 149 -19.70 -6.13 17.81
CA GLN A 149 -20.25 -6.69 16.56
C GLN A 149 -20.65 -5.64 15.51
N CYS A 150 -21.06 -4.41 15.87
CA CYS A 150 -21.40 -3.39 14.85
C CYS A 150 -20.18 -2.73 14.20
N LYS A 151 -19.13 -2.40 14.98
CA LYS A 151 -17.92 -1.77 14.41
C LYS A 151 -17.15 -2.70 13.46
N SER A 152 -17.24 -4.01 13.68
CA SER A 152 -16.57 -5.00 12.83
C SER A 152 -17.17 -5.08 11.44
N VAL A 153 -18.48 -4.88 11.24
CA VAL A 153 -19.08 -4.98 9.90
C VAL A 153 -18.66 -3.79 9.03
N PHE A 154 -18.59 -2.58 9.59
CA PHE A 154 -18.12 -1.39 8.88
C PHE A 154 -16.62 -1.46 8.55
N LEU A 155 -15.78 -1.93 9.50
CA LEU A 155 -14.35 -2.17 9.24
C LEU A 155 -14.11 -3.32 8.25
N LEU A 156 -14.93 -4.38 8.25
CA LEU A 156 -14.82 -5.49 7.31
C LEU A 156 -15.27 -5.07 5.90
N LEU A 157 -16.33 -4.27 5.74
CA LEU A 157 -16.74 -3.78 4.43
C LEU A 157 -15.71 -2.81 3.82
N VAL A 158 -15.12 -1.92 4.63
CA VAL A 158 -14.03 -1.05 4.17
C VAL A 158 -12.76 -1.86 3.84
N ALA A 159 -12.49 -2.95 4.57
CA ALA A 159 -11.35 -3.83 4.28
C ALA A 159 -11.55 -4.68 3.01
N PHE A 160 -12.79 -4.98 2.61
CA PHE A 160 -13.07 -5.74 1.38
C PHE A 160 -13.18 -4.85 0.12
N TYR A 161 -13.54 -3.57 0.25
CA TYR A 161 -13.65 -2.65 -0.90
C TYR A 161 -12.41 -1.80 -1.18
N VAL A 162 -11.41 -1.78 -0.29
CA VAL A 162 -10.16 -0.98 -0.43
C VAL A 162 -8.89 -1.85 -0.48
N VAL A 163 -8.99 -3.13 -0.84
CA VAL A 163 -7.82 -4.01 -1.10
C VAL A 163 -7.84 -4.53 -2.53
#